data_AF-A0A654INK1-F1
#
_entry.id   AF-A0A654INK1-F1
#
_cell.length_a   1.000
_cell.length_b   1.000
_cell.length_c   1.000
_cell.angle_alpha   90.00
_cell.angle_beta   90.00
_cell.angle_gamma   90.00
#
_symmetry.space_group_name_H-M   'P 1'
#
loop_
_entity.id
_entity.type
_entity.pdbx_description
1 polymer ?
#
loop_
_entity_poly.entity_id
_entity_poly.type
_entity_poly.pdbx_seq_one_letter_code
_entity_poly.pdbx_strand_id
1 'polypeptide(L)'
;MIKKKEQLNKQKAELENDKESLNNWLSNITRSIQTSYLKHLVLEQKLSNIHKYEEKIRLLKSQIDGLKEQNRNLESQFNSKKNELSEIKTKINNVENQLIAARSEHESIKTQLQNKQSEIDINNQTISSLENQFHQLETELENLNNQKKQGWNKKLNDQLREKQEELTQKNSEISRNDQKINILNQQISNLEKELENSTNDTLNKQQEIEDKRRKIESIERENNSKKQDIVMISSEIQILESKIQSEKQKEQELESKIKQIQDKKETLLKNIEQLRIKIAEKQLTIKNLKDKDYVLQLEYDTNVSLKEDLEVQLKVVEISSRKTETKLEKIKSDLEIKEEERKNLKNKTKDLEQEVKRLNTQISSSRTTIERLKSEKTQKEVELNELKDKINKMHFNSTKETFEREIQQKQKEIEQLKEDKQSLLSTQTEIEDLIQQYESERKEIREKIAAEIIIQGGLEEDIEKTKKENRELETQINDILSKKSILKQEVEHMQDTIDEIRNKKPINMDKEIKDSVDLVNEIIEKIQEWKKAKPLKKRPITEKIRYNIEPALEEHITNAKSEIEVLKELDDVLDSFIENLNDKYDDQYLNIDKENNN
;
A
#
# COMPACT_ATOMS: atom_id res chain seq x y z
N MET A 1 3.26 -69.12 -208.73
CA MET A 1 2.95 -69.63 -207.37
C MET A 1 3.90 -69.11 -206.28
N ILE A 2 5.22 -69.05 -206.51
CA ILE A 2 6.23 -68.68 -205.47
C ILE A 2 5.89 -67.38 -204.72
N LYS A 3 5.68 -66.25 -205.41
CA LYS A 3 5.31 -64.95 -204.80
C LYS A 3 4.14 -64.99 -203.80
N LYS A 4 3.12 -65.82 -204.05
CA LYS A 4 1.94 -65.92 -203.16
C LYS A 4 2.26 -66.68 -201.87
N LYS A 5 3.19 -67.65 -201.91
CA LYS A 5 3.69 -68.37 -200.74
C LYS A 5 4.59 -67.47 -199.88
N GLU A 6 5.43 -66.65 -200.52
CA GLU A 6 6.26 -65.64 -199.84
C GLU A 6 5.40 -64.58 -199.14
N GLN A 7 4.37 -64.06 -199.81
CA GLN A 7 3.43 -63.10 -199.22
C GLN A 7 2.65 -63.68 -198.04
N LEU A 8 2.18 -64.93 -198.13
CA LEU A 8 1.48 -65.61 -197.03
C LEU A 8 2.42 -65.88 -195.84
N ASN A 9 3.68 -66.25 -196.11
CA ASN A 9 4.68 -66.42 -195.06
C ASN A 9 5.01 -65.08 -194.37
N LYS A 10 5.07 -63.97 -195.11
CA LYS A 10 5.25 -62.62 -194.56
C LYS A 10 4.07 -62.21 -193.67
N GLN A 11 2.84 -62.40 -194.14
CA GLN A 11 1.63 -62.16 -193.34
C GLN A 11 1.58 -63.03 -192.08
N LYS A 12 2.01 -64.30 -192.16
CA LYS A 12 2.12 -65.15 -190.98
C LYS A 12 3.16 -64.62 -189.99
N ALA A 13 4.32 -64.18 -190.46
CA ALA A 13 5.36 -63.60 -189.60
C ALA A 13 4.92 -62.27 -188.96
N GLU A 14 4.18 -61.44 -189.69
CA GLU A 14 3.55 -60.21 -189.18
C GLU A 14 2.52 -60.54 -188.07
N LEU A 15 1.61 -61.49 -188.32
CA LEU A 15 0.64 -61.94 -187.31
C LEU A 15 1.28 -62.61 -186.08
N GLU A 16 2.36 -63.37 -186.25
CA GLU A 16 3.09 -63.97 -185.14
C GLU A 16 3.80 -62.88 -184.31
N ASN A 17 4.35 -61.85 -184.95
CA ASN A 17 4.94 -60.68 -184.30
C ASN A 17 3.91 -59.79 -183.58
N ASP A 18 2.72 -59.60 -184.16
CA ASP A 18 1.61 -58.88 -183.52
C ASP A 18 1.10 -59.66 -182.29
N LYS A 19 1.01 -60.99 -182.39
CA LYS A 19 0.68 -61.89 -181.28
C LYS A 19 1.76 -61.87 -180.19
N GLU A 20 3.05 -61.88 -180.55
CA GLU A 20 4.17 -61.71 -179.62
C GLU A 20 4.07 -60.35 -178.88
N SER A 21 3.79 -59.28 -179.62
CA SER A 21 3.61 -57.92 -179.08
C SER A 21 2.40 -57.82 -178.15
N LEU A 22 1.28 -58.45 -178.51
CA LEU A 22 0.05 -58.47 -177.72
C LEU A 22 0.20 -59.35 -176.46
N ASN A 23 0.93 -60.46 -176.54
CA ASN A 23 1.33 -61.26 -175.37
C ASN A 23 2.23 -60.47 -174.42
N ASN A 24 3.21 -59.72 -174.94
CA ASN A 24 4.06 -58.83 -174.14
C ASN A 24 3.24 -57.72 -173.46
N TRP A 25 2.26 -57.13 -174.16
CA TRP A 25 1.34 -56.15 -173.60
C TRP A 25 0.44 -56.74 -172.50
N LEU A 26 -0.16 -57.92 -172.73
CA LEU A 26 -0.94 -58.64 -171.73
C LEU A 26 -0.09 -59.04 -170.50
N SER A 27 1.16 -59.43 -170.69
CA SER A 27 2.12 -59.71 -169.62
C SER A 27 2.41 -58.45 -168.78
N ASN A 28 2.65 -57.31 -169.44
CA ASN A 28 2.86 -56.02 -168.80
C ASN A 28 1.61 -55.55 -168.02
N ILE A 29 0.41 -55.74 -168.57
CA ILE A 29 -0.85 -55.46 -167.86
C ILE A 29 -1.04 -56.39 -166.67
N THR A 30 -0.82 -57.69 -166.83
CA THR A 30 -0.94 -58.68 -165.75
C THR A 30 0.01 -58.33 -164.59
N ARG A 31 1.27 -57.99 -164.90
CA ARG A 31 2.25 -57.52 -163.92
C ARG A 31 1.82 -56.20 -163.26
N SER A 32 1.22 -55.29 -164.01
CA SER A 32 0.70 -54.01 -163.50
C SER A 32 -0.48 -54.20 -162.56
N ILE A 33 -1.42 -55.09 -162.89
CA ILE A 33 -2.57 -55.47 -162.05
C ILE A 33 -2.08 -56.16 -160.77
N GLN A 34 -1.17 -57.13 -160.87
CA GLN A 34 -0.56 -57.79 -159.70
C GLN A 34 0.15 -56.77 -158.79
N THR A 35 0.91 -55.84 -159.37
CA THR A 35 1.58 -54.76 -158.62
C THR A 35 0.56 -53.82 -157.94
N SER A 36 -0.56 -53.52 -158.62
CA SER A 36 -1.65 -52.71 -158.06
C SER A 36 -2.35 -53.42 -156.90
N TYR A 37 -2.64 -54.71 -157.05
CA TYR A 37 -3.24 -55.55 -156.01
C TYR A 37 -2.35 -55.66 -154.76
N LEU A 38 -1.05 -55.88 -154.93
CA LEU A 38 -0.09 -55.87 -153.81
C LEU A 38 -0.04 -54.50 -153.11
N LYS A 39 -0.08 -53.39 -153.86
CA LYS A 39 -0.18 -52.04 -153.28
C LYS A 39 -1.48 -51.84 -152.51
N HIS A 40 -2.60 -52.37 -153.02
CA HIS A 40 -3.90 -52.30 -152.35
C HIS A 40 -3.90 -53.06 -151.02
N LEU A 41 -3.42 -54.31 -150.98
CA LEU A 41 -3.27 -55.08 -149.73
C LEU A 41 -2.41 -54.36 -148.69
N VAL A 42 -1.31 -53.73 -149.10
CA VAL A 42 -0.46 -52.93 -148.22
C VAL A 42 -1.20 -51.67 -147.71
N LEU A 43 -2.07 -51.06 -148.51
CA LEU A 43 -2.91 -49.94 -148.07
C LEU A 43 -4.00 -50.39 -147.10
N GLU A 44 -4.65 -51.54 -147.33
CA GLU A 44 -5.62 -52.11 -146.37
C GLU A 44 -4.96 -52.43 -145.03
N GLN A 45 -3.75 -53.01 -145.04
CA GLN A 45 -2.99 -53.27 -143.81
C GLN A 45 -2.62 -51.97 -143.07
N LYS A 46 -2.22 -50.92 -143.80
CA LYS A 46 -1.98 -49.59 -143.23
C LYS A 46 -3.26 -49.00 -142.64
N LEU A 47 -4.38 -49.11 -143.33
CA LEU A 47 -5.68 -48.63 -142.87
C LEU A 47 -6.14 -49.37 -141.60
N SER A 48 -5.94 -50.69 -141.52
CA SER A 48 -6.20 -51.46 -140.29
C SER A 48 -5.34 -50.98 -139.11
N ASN A 49 -4.07 -50.66 -139.35
CA ASN A 49 -3.18 -50.12 -138.33
C ASN A 49 -3.57 -48.69 -137.90
N ILE A 50 -4.03 -47.85 -138.82
CA ILE A 50 -4.56 -46.51 -138.51
C ILE A 50 -5.73 -46.61 -137.54
N HIS A 51 -6.75 -47.43 -137.84
CA HIS A 51 -7.89 -47.64 -136.93
C HIS A 51 -7.47 -48.13 -135.53
N LYS A 52 -6.46 -49.02 -135.44
CA LYS A 52 -5.89 -49.46 -134.14
C LYS A 52 -5.22 -48.32 -133.37
N TYR A 53 -4.54 -47.41 -134.07
CA TYR A 53 -3.92 -46.24 -133.45
C TYR A 53 -4.96 -45.19 -133.04
N GLU A 54 -6.01 -44.98 -133.83
CA GLU A 54 -7.13 -44.09 -133.49
C GLU A 54 -7.83 -44.55 -132.20
N GLU A 55 -8.13 -45.84 -132.07
CA GLU A 55 -8.72 -46.39 -130.85
C GLU A 55 -7.77 -46.29 -129.65
N LYS A 56 -6.47 -46.54 -129.85
CA LYS A 56 -5.47 -46.32 -128.78
C LYS A 56 -5.39 -44.85 -128.36
N ILE A 57 -5.47 -43.90 -129.31
CA ILE A 57 -5.51 -42.45 -129.03
C ILE A 57 -6.79 -42.09 -128.25
N ARG A 58 -7.94 -42.67 -128.63
CA ARG A 58 -9.22 -42.47 -127.92
C ARG A 58 -9.13 -42.94 -126.46
N LEU A 59 -8.59 -44.13 -126.22
CA LEU A 59 -8.37 -44.69 -124.87
C LEU A 59 -7.39 -43.83 -124.06
N LEU A 60 -6.24 -43.46 -124.63
CA LEU A 60 -5.27 -42.59 -123.96
C LEU A 60 -5.85 -41.21 -123.62
N LYS A 61 -6.68 -40.63 -124.51
CA LYS A 61 -7.38 -39.37 -124.24
C LYS A 61 -8.34 -39.50 -123.06
N SER A 62 -9.13 -40.58 -123.02
CA SER A 62 -10.03 -40.87 -121.88
C SER A 62 -9.26 -41.05 -120.57
N GLN A 63 -8.09 -41.71 -120.59
CA GLN A 63 -7.22 -41.86 -119.41
C GLN A 63 -6.64 -40.51 -118.96
N ILE A 64 -6.16 -39.67 -119.89
CA ILE A 64 -5.66 -38.33 -119.60
C ILE A 64 -6.75 -37.45 -118.99
N ASP A 65 -7.97 -37.49 -119.52
CA ASP A 65 -9.08 -36.69 -119.00
C ASP A 65 -9.54 -37.18 -117.61
N GLY A 66 -9.49 -38.50 -117.35
CA GLY A 66 -9.68 -39.06 -116.01
C GLY A 66 -8.60 -38.63 -115.00
N LEU A 67 -7.32 -38.65 -115.41
CA LEU A 67 -6.20 -38.18 -114.58
C LEU A 67 -6.27 -36.68 -114.26
N LYS A 68 -6.69 -35.84 -115.22
CA LYS A 68 -6.94 -34.41 -114.97
C LYS A 68 -8.01 -34.20 -113.91
N GLU A 69 -9.09 -34.98 -113.94
CA GLU A 69 -10.18 -34.86 -112.98
C GLU A 69 -9.77 -35.33 -111.59
N GLN A 70 -9.00 -36.43 -111.50
CA GLN A 70 -8.36 -36.85 -110.25
C GLN A 70 -7.43 -35.77 -109.69
N ASN A 71 -6.62 -35.12 -110.54
CA ASN A 71 -5.72 -34.05 -110.11
C ASN A 71 -6.49 -32.82 -109.57
N ARG A 72 -7.57 -32.40 -110.24
CA ARG A 72 -8.45 -31.31 -109.75
C ARG A 72 -9.07 -31.64 -108.39
N ASN A 73 -9.51 -32.88 -108.20
CA ASN A 73 -10.06 -33.34 -106.92
C ASN A 73 -9.00 -33.31 -105.81
N LEU A 74 -7.79 -33.81 -106.09
CA LEU A 74 -6.67 -33.74 -105.14
C LEU A 74 -6.27 -32.30 -104.79
N GLU A 75 -6.25 -31.39 -105.77
CA GLU A 75 -5.97 -29.97 -105.56
C GLU A 75 -7.06 -29.29 -104.71
N SER A 76 -8.33 -29.64 -104.92
CA SER A 76 -9.44 -29.20 -104.07
C SER A 76 -9.30 -29.70 -102.62
N GLN A 77 -9.01 -30.99 -102.44
CA GLN A 77 -8.79 -31.59 -101.11
C GLN A 77 -7.56 -30.97 -100.41
N PHE A 78 -6.47 -30.71 -101.13
CA PHE A 78 -5.29 -30.04 -100.61
C PHE A 78 -5.61 -28.63 -100.12
N ASN A 79 -6.36 -27.84 -100.91
CA ASN A 79 -6.77 -26.50 -100.53
C ASN A 79 -7.74 -26.51 -99.32
N SER A 80 -8.67 -27.47 -99.25
CA SER A 80 -9.52 -27.69 -98.08
C SER A 80 -8.70 -27.98 -96.82
N LYS A 81 -7.76 -28.93 -96.88
CA LYS A 81 -6.88 -29.28 -95.74
C LYS A 81 -5.94 -28.14 -95.34
N LYS A 82 -5.49 -27.32 -96.30
CA LYS A 82 -4.70 -26.10 -96.04
C LYS A 82 -5.52 -25.05 -95.27
N ASN A 83 -6.81 -24.89 -95.59
CA ASN A 83 -7.71 -24.00 -94.88
C ASN A 83 -7.99 -24.51 -93.45
N GLU A 84 -8.31 -25.80 -93.28
CA GLU A 84 -8.46 -26.43 -91.97
C GLU A 84 -7.22 -26.21 -91.07
N LEU A 85 -6.01 -26.40 -91.62
CA LEU A 85 -4.76 -26.15 -90.90
C LEU A 85 -4.62 -24.68 -90.49
N SER A 86 -5.07 -23.74 -91.32
CA SER A 86 -5.05 -22.32 -90.98
C SER A 86 -6.02 -21.99 -89.84
N GLU A 87 -7.23 -22.55 -89.85
CA GLU A 87 -8.20 -22.39 -88.76
C GLU A 87 -7.68 -22.99 -87.44
N ILE A 88 -7.05 -24.17 -87.50
CA ILE A 88 -6.44 -24.82 -86.34
C ILE A 88 -5.34 -23.93 -85.74
N LYS A 89 -4.48 -23.33 -86.57
CA LYS A 89 -3.47 -22.35 -86.10
C LYS A 89 -4.09 -21.15 -85.40
N THR A 90 -5.15 -20.56 -85.97
CA THR A 90 -5.86 -19.44 -85.33
C THR A 90 -6.48 -19.86 -83.99
N LYS A 91 -7.06 -21.07 -83.90
CA LYS A 91 -7.60 -21.62 -82.64
C LYS A 91 -6.50 -21.82 -81.59
N ILE A 92 -5.32 -22.34 -81.99
CA ILE A 92 -4.16 -22.51 -81.10
C ILE A 92 -3.72 -21.15 -80.54
N ASN A 93 -3.44 -20.15 -81.40
CA ASN A 93 -3.04 -18.81 -80.95
C ASN A 93 -4.08 -18.19 -79.99
N ASN A 94 -5.38 -18.41 -80.21
CA ASN A 94 -6.41 -17.91 -79.30
C ASN A 94 -6.35 -18.60 -77.93
N VAL A 95 -6.16 -19.92 -77.89
CA VAL A 95 -6.01 -20.68 -76.63
C VAL A 95 -4.72 -20.29 -75.89
N GLU A 96 -3.62 -20.05 -76.61
CA GLU A 96 -2.36 -19.56 -76.01
C GLU A 96 -2.56 -18.18 -75.37
N ASN A 97 -3.24 -17.25 -76.05
CA ASN A 97 -3.56 -15.93 -75.49
C ASN A 97 -4.47 -16.03 -74.25
N GLN A 98 -5.48 -16.91 -74.27
CA GLN A 98 -6.35 -17.17 -73.12
C GLN A 98 -5.56 -17.77 -71.94
N LEU A 99 -4.60 -18.67 -72.20
CA LEU A 99 -3.74 -19.26 -71.18
C LEU A 99 -2.79 -18.21 -70.56
N ILE A 100 -2.28 -17.27 -71.36
CA ILE A 100 -1.46 -16.15 -70.88
C ILE A 100 -2.30 -15.23 -69.96
N ALA A 101 -3.53 -14.88 -70.37
CA ALA A 101 -4.43 -14.07 -69.56
C ALA A 101 -4.76 -14.76 -68.23
N ALA A 102 -5.17 -16.03 -68.25
CA ALA A 102 -5.48 -16.80 -67.05
C ALA A 102 -4.28 -16.94 -66.08
N ARG A 103 -3.06 -17.06 -66.59
CA ARG A 103 -1.83 -17.03 -65.76
C ARG A 103 -1.59 -15.67 -65.11
N SER A 104 -1.87 -14.58 -65.82
CA SER A 104 -1.76 -13.21 -65.28
C SER A 104 -2.77 -12.97 -64.16
N GLU A 105 -4.03 -13.41 -64.36
CA GLU A 105 -5.07 -13.35 -63.33
C GLU A 105 -4.71 -14.20 -62.10
N HIS A 106 -4.18 -15.41 -62.30
CA HIS A 106 -3.72 -16.27 -61.21
C HIS A 106 -2.64 -15.60 -60.34
N GLU A 107 -1.60 -15.01 -60.93
CA GLU A 107 -0.56 -14.32 -60.16
C GLU A 107 -1.08 -13.03 -59.50
N SER A 108 -2.06 -12.33 -60.09
CA SER A 108 -2.75 -11.21 -59.45
C SER A 108 -3.53 -11.66 -58.21
N ILE A 109 -4.34 -12.72 -58.33
CA ILE A 109 -5.11 -13.29 -57.21
C ILE A 109 -4.19 -13.78 -56.09
N LYS A 110 -3.10 -14.47 -56.44
CA LYS A 110 -2.07 -14.93 -55.50
C LYS A 110 -1.41 -13.76 -54.74
N THR A 111 -1.10 -12.66 -55.43
CA THR A 111 -0.57 -11.44 -54.80
C THR A 111 -1.59 -10.82 -53.85
N GLN A 112 -2.86 -10.75 -54.25
CA GLN A 112 -3.94 -10.25 -53.38
C GLN A 112 -4.11 -11.13 -52.13
N LEU A 113 -4.01 -12.46 -52.27
CA LEU A 113 -4.09 -13.40 -51.14
C LEU A 113 -2.92 -13.21 -50.15
N GLN A 114 -1.69 -13.02 -50.66
CA GLN A 114 -0.51 -12.73 -49.82
C GLN A 114 -0.64 -11.39 -49.07
N ASN A 115 -1.18 -10.36 -49.72
CA ASN A 115 -1.48 -9.08 -49.06
C ASN A 115 -2.56 -9.26 -47.97
N LYS A 116 -3.62 -10.03 -48.25
CA LYS A 116 -4.68 -10.31 -47.26
C LYS A 116 -4.20 -11.14 -46.09
N GLN A 117 -3.30 -12.11 -46.29
CA GLN A 117 -2.64 -12.81 -45.18
C GLN A 117 -1.82 -11.84 -44.33
N SER A 118 -1.07 -10.92 -44.96
CA SER A 118 -0.28 -9.91 -44.24
C SER A 118 -1.16 -8.96 -43.41
N GLU A 119 -2.32 -8.54 -43.94
CA GLU A 119 -3.32 -7.78 -43.17
C GLU A 119 -3.87 -8.57 -41.96
N ILE A 120 -4.15 -9.87 -42.14
CA ILE A 120 -4.59 -10.75 -41.04
C ILE A 120 -3.52 -10.85 -39.95
N ASP A 121 -2.25 -11.03 -40.33
CA ASP A 121 -1.15 -11.16 -39.37
C ASP A 121 -0.94 -9.87 -38.55
N ILE A 122 -1.06 -8.70 -39.19
CA ILE A 122 -1.03 -7.38 -38.52
C ILE A 122 -2.23 -7.20 -37.58
N ASN A 123 -3.43 -7.61 -38.00
CA ASN A 123 -4.63 -7.52 -37.17
C ASN A 123 -4.53 -8.43 -35.94
N ASN A 124 -4.00 -9.65 -36.09
CA ASN A 124 -3.76 -10.57 -34.98
C ASN A 124 -2.76 -9.98 -33.97
N GLN A 125 -1.65 -9.38 -34.43
CA GLN A 125 -0.71 -8.67 -33.55
C GLN A 125 -1.37 -7.50 -32.80
N THR A 126 -2.29 -6.78 -33.48
CA THR A 126 -3.04 -5.68 -32.87
C THR A 126 -4.01 -6.19 -31.80
N ILE A 127 -4.71 -7.29 -32.05
CA ILE A 127 -5.60 -7.95 -31.07
C ILE A 127 -4.80 -8.36 -29.83
N SER A 128 -3.69 -9.09 -29.98
CA SER A 128 -2.86 -9.49 -28.84
C SER A 128 -2.26 -8.31 -28.07
N SER A 129 -1.98 -7.18 -28.72
CA SER A 129 -1.58 -5.95 -28.03
C SER A 129 -2.73 -5.38 -27.16
N LEU A 130 -3.95 -5.36 -27.68
CA LEU A 130 -5.14 -4.89 -26.96
C LEU A 130 -5.53 -5.83 -25.80
N GLU A 131 -5.42 -7.14 -25.98
CA GLU A 131 -5.65 -8.14 -24.92
C GLU A 131 -4.69 -7.92 -23.73
N ASN A 132 -3.40 -7.68 -24.01
CA ASN A 132 -2.41 -7.35 -22.97
C ASN A 132 -2.72 -6.02 -22.25
N GLN A 133 -3.15 -4.98 -22.99
CA GLN A 133 -3.58 -3.71 -22.38
C GLN A 133 -4.83 -3.89 -21.50
N PHE A 134 -5.76 -4.73 -21.92
CA PHE A 134 -6.97 -5.03 -21.16
C PHE A 134 -6.64 -5.73 -19.82
N HIS A 135 -5.81 -6.78 -19.83
CA HIS A 135 -5.37 -7.43 -18.60
C HIS A 135 -4.56 -6.51 -17.66
N GLN A 136 -3.79 -5.57 -18.19
CA GLN A 136 -3.13 -4.55 -17.38
C GLN A 136 -4.15 -3.65 -16.67
N LEU A 137 -5.19 -3.19 -17.38
CA LEU A 137 -6.28 -2.38 -16.81
C LEU A 137 -7.12 -3.16 -15.79
N GLU A 138 -7.42 -4.44 -16.02
CA GLU A 138 -8.08 -5.31 -15.03
C GLU A 138 -7.25 -5.43 -13.75
N THR A 139 -5.93 -5.64 -13.89
CA THR A 139 -5.00 -5.73 -12.76
C THR A 139 -4.90 -4.41 -11.99
N GLU A 140 -4.90 -3.27 -12.68
CA GLU A 140 -4.89 -1.94 -12.05
C GLU A 140 -6.21 -1.66 -11.32
N LEU A 141 -7.35 -2.01 -11.93
CA LEU A 141 -8.68 -1.87 -11.33
C LEU A 141 -8.80 -2.71 -10.05
N GLU A 142 -8.35 -3.97 -10.07
CA GLU A 142 -8.42 -4.85 -8.90
C GLU A 142 -7.47 -4.38 -7.78
N ASN A 143 -6.28 -3.88 -8.13
CA ASN A 143 -5.40 -3.22 -7.16
C ASN A 143 -6.05 -2.00 -6.51
N LEU A 144 -6.68 -1.11 -7.30
CA LEU A 144 -7.40 0.05 -6.78
C LEU A 144 -8.59 -0.36 -5.90
N ASN A 145 -9.32 -1.41 -6.28
CA ASN A 145 -10.44 -1.94 -5.51
C ASN A 145 -9.97 -2.51 -4.16
N ASN A 146 -8.85 -3.22 -4.13
CA ASN A 146 -8.24 -3.75 -2.90
C ASN A 146 -7.64 -2.64 -2.02
N GLN A 147 -6.98 -1.63 -2.60
CA GLN A 147 -6.54 -0.43 -1.87
C GLN A 147 -7.73 0.32 -1.24
N LYS A 148 -8.87 0.44 -1.95
CA LYS A 148 -10.09 1.05 -1.44
C LYS A 148 -10.69 0.23 -0.29
N LYS A 149 -10.86 -1.09 -0.46
CA LYS A 149 -11.39 -2.01 0.56
C LYS A 149 -10.54 -2.00 1.84
N GLN A 150 -9.22 -2.13 1.70
CA GLN A 150 -8.33 -2.25 2.86
C GLN A 150 -7.94 -0.89 3.45
N GLY A 151 -7.54 0.08 2.62
CA GLY A 151 -6.93 1.32 3.07
C GLY A 151 -7.91 2.29 3.72
N TRP A 152 -9.06 2.54 3.10
CA TRP A 152 -9.99 3.57 3.57
C TRP A 152 -10.76 3.12 4.82
N ASN A 153 -11.33 1.91 4.78
CA ASN A 153 -12.07 1.38 5.93
C ASN A 153 -11.16 1.14 7.14
N LYS A 154 -9.94 0.62 6.95
CA LYS A 154 -9.00 0.45 8.07
C LYS A 154 -8.58 1.79 8.68
N LYS A 155 -8.16 2.75 7.86
CA LYS A 155 -7.72 4.06 8.35
C LYS A 155 -8.85 4.83 9.05
N LEU A 156 -10.07 4.77 8.52
CA LEU A 156 -11.24 5.40 9.13
C LEU A 156 -11.64 4.70 10.44
N ASN A 157 -11.59 3.36 10.49
CA ASN A 157 -11.86 2.59 11.72
C ASN A 157 -10.77 2.78 12.79
N ASP A 158 -9.50 2.86 12.42
CA ASP A 158 -8.41 3.15 13.36
C ASP A 158 -8.57 4.58 13.94
N GLN A 159 -8.89 5.58 13.11
CA GLN A 159 -9.23 6.94 13.57
C GLN A 159 -10.48 6.98 14.46
N LEU A 160 -11.52 6.20 14.11
CA LEU A 160 -12.73 6.10 14.91
C LEU A 160 -12.43 5.45 16.27
N ARG A 161 -11.65 4.36 16.30
CA ARG A 161 -11.21 3.69 17.55
C ARG A 161 -10.40 4.63 18.43
N GLU A 162 -9.43 5.34 17.86
CA GLU A 162 -8.59 6.31 18.57
C GLU A 162 -9.44 7.43 19.19
N LYS A 163 -10.46 7.93 18.48
CA LYS A 163 -11.43 8.90 19.04
C LYS A 163 -12.37 8.28 20.08
N GLN A 164 -12.76 7.01 19.93
CA GLN A 164 -13.56 6.28 20.92
C GLN A 164 -12.76 6.08 22.23
N GLU A 165 -11.47 5.79 22.13
CA GLU A 165 -10.53 5.63 23.25
C GLU A 165 -10.30 6.98 23.96
N GLU A 166 -10.02 8.05 23.22
CA GLU A 166 -9.96 9.43 23.76
C GLU A 166 -11.24 9.81 24.52
N LEU A 167 -12.42 9.54 23.93
CA LEU A 167 -13.72 9.83 24.55
C LEU A 167 -13.90 9.02 25.85
N THR A 168 -13.53 7.74 25.83
CA THR A 168 -13.62 6.85 27.00
C THR A 168 -12.67 7.30 28.11
N GLN A 169 -11.47 7.73 27.75
CA GLN A 169 -10.48 8.27 28.69
C GLN A 169 -10.95 9.60 29.29
N LYS A 170 -11.52 10.50 28.47
CA LYS A 170 -12.10 11.76 28.93
C LYS A 170 -13.32 11.56 29.83
N ASN A 171 -14.22 10.63 29.51
CA ASN A 171 -15.35 10.28 30.39
C ASN A 171 -14.87 9.69 31.72
N SER A 172 -13.81 8.88 31.71
CA SER A 172 -13.18 8.36 32.93
C SER A 172 -12.49 9.46 33.76
N GLU A 173 -11.96 10.50 33.11
CA GLU A 173 -11.36 11.67 33.76
C GLU A 173 -12.44 12.59 34.37
N ILE A 174 -13.54 12.82 33.65
CA ILE A 174 -14.74 13.52 34.15
C ILE A 174 -15.30 12.81 35.38
N SER A 175 -15.54 11.49 35.30
CA SER A 175 -16.10 10.73 36.42
C SER A 175 -15.21 10.76 37.68
N ARG A 176 -13.87 10.72 37.52
CA ARG A 176 -12.92 10.93 38.64
C ARG A 176 -13.01 12.35 39.19
N ASN A 177 -13.16 13.35 38.33
CA ASN A 177 -13.32 14.75 38.77
C ASN A 177 -14.65 14.96 39.51
N ASP A 178 -15.75 14.35 39.06
CA ASP A 178 -17.05 14.38 39.75
C ASP A 178 -16.98 13.74 41.14
N GLN A 179 -16.31 12.58 41.26
CA GLN A 179 -16.01 11.96 42.56
C GLN A 179 -15.20 12.91 43.46
N LYS A 180 -14.20 13.58 42.90
CA LYS A 180 -13.34 14.53 43.63
C LYS A 180 -14.10 15.78 44.07
N ILE A 181 -14.99 16.30 43.22
CA ILE A 181 -15.92 17.40 43.54
C ILE A 181 -16.87 16.99 44.66
N ASN A 182 -17.44 15.78 44.62
CA ASN A 182 -18.30 15.28 45.69
C ASN A 182 -17.57 15.15 47.03
N ILE A 183 -16.32 14.66 47.04
CA ILE A 183 -15.48 14.62 48.26
C ILE A 183 -15.20 16.03 48.78
N LEU A 184 -14.85 16.98 47.89
CA LEU A 184 -14.62 18.38 48.26
C LEU A 184 -15.88 19.03 48.82
N ASN A 185 -17.05 18.79 48.24
CA ASN A 185 -18.34 19.29 48.73
C ASN A 185 -18.68 18.71 50.12
N GLN A 186 -18.39 17.43 50.37
CA GLN A 186 -18.52 16.83 51.71
C GLN A 186 -17.56 17.46 52.72
N GLN A 187 -16.31 17.74 52.32
CA GLN A 187 -15.34 18.44 53.16
C GLN A 187 -15.79 19.87 53.48
N ILE A 188 -16.29 20.61 52.49
CA ILE A 188 -16.88 21.95 52.68
C ILE A 188 -18.04 21.89 53.68
N SER A 189 -18.99 20.97 53.49
CA SER A 189 -20.14 20.83 54.41
C SER A 189 -19.74 20.46 55.85
N ASN A 190 -18.65 19.70 56.03
CA ASN A 190 -18.10 19.43 57.36
C ASN A 190 -17.41 20.66 57.96
N LEU A 191 -16.63 21.40 57.18
CA LEU A 191 -15.99 22.65 57.60
C LEU A 191 -17.02 23.74 57.93
N GLU A 192 -18.14 23.81 57.20
CA GLU A 192 -19.27 24.70 57.50
C GLU A 192 -19.87 24.39 58.88
N LYS A 193 -20.06 23.11 59.21
CA LYS A 193 -20.52 22.69 60.54
C LYS A 193 -19.49 22.95 61.64
N GLU A 194 -18.21 22.72 61.39
CA GLU A 194 -17.14 23.06 62.34
C GLU A 194 -17.09 24.58 62.60
N LEU A 195 -17.26 25.39 61.56
CA LEU A 195 -17.34 26.85 61.65
C LEU A 195 -18.59 27.31 62.41
N GLU A 196 -19.76 26.72 62.14
CA GLU A 196 -21.01 26.98 62.87
C GLU A 196 -20.84 26.65 64.36
N ASN A 197 -20.30 25.47 64.67
CA ASN A 197 -20.01 25.06 66.05
C ASN A 197 -19.03 26.02 66.73
N SER A 198 -17.92 26.39 66.07
CA SER A 198 -16.94 27.34 66.59
C SER A 198 -17.50 28.76 66.79
N THR A 199 -18.44 29.18 65.92
CA THR A 199 -19.18 30.44 66.05
C THR A 199 -20.10 30.41 67.28
N ASN A 200 -20.84 29.32 67.48
CA ASN A 200 -21.67 29.11 68.67
C ASN A 200 -20.84 29.06 69.95
N ASP A 201 -19.70 28.37 69.93
CA ASP A 201 -18.73 28.32 71.03
C ASP A 201 -18.15 29.70 71.38
N THR A 202 -17.90 30.51 70.35
CA THR A 202 -17.43 31.89 70.50
C THR A 202 -18.52 32.78 71.09
N LEU A 203 -19.77 32.63 70.65
CA LEU A 203 -20.92 33.34 71.21
C LEU A 203 -21.16 32.98 72.69
N ASN A 204 -21.05 31.70 73.04
CA ASN A 204 -21.13 31.22 74.42
C ASN A 204 -20.01 31.80 75.29
N LYS A 205 -18.75 31.82 74.79
CA LYS A 205 -17.62 32.45 75.49
C LYS A 205 -17.78 33.97 75.62
N GLN A 206 -18.35 34.64 74.62
CA GLN A 206 -18.69 36.06 74.68
C GLN A 206 -19.71 36.33 75.80
N GLN A 207 -20.73 35.49 75.93
CA GLN A 207 -21.72 35.56 77.00
C GLN A 207 -21.10 35.30 78.39
N GLU A 208 -20.23 34.28 78.52
CA GLU A 208 -19.48 34.06 79.77
C GLU A 208 -18.59 35.25 80.16
N ILE A 209 -17.94 35.90 79.18
CA ILE A 209 -17.10 37.09 79.41
C ILE A 209 -17.96 38.26 79.89
N GLU A 210 -19.14 38.43 79.32
CA GLU A 210 -20.11 39.46 79.73
C GLU A 210 -20.62 39.23 81.16
N ASP A 211 -20.96 37.98 81.52
CA ASP A 211 -21.36 37.64 82.89
C ASP A 211 -20.20 37.77 83.90
N LYS A 212 -18.97 37.44 83.49
CA LYS A 212 -17.75 37.69 84.27
C LYS A 212 -17.49 39.20 84.43
N ARG A 213 -17.71 40.04 83.41
CA ARG A 213 -17.63 41.51 83.50
C ARG A 213 -18.61 42.06 84.53
N ARG A 214 -19.88 41.66 84.47
CA ARG A 214 -20.91 42.06 85.45
C ARG A 214 -20.52 41.66 86.88
N LYS A 215 -19.87 40.51 87.05
CA LYS A 215 -19.37 40.06 88.36
C LYS A 215 -18.16 40.86 88.84
N ILE A 216 -17.26 41.26 87.94
CA ILE A 216 -16.16 42.18 88.25
C ILE A 216 -16.71 43.55 88.66
N GLU A 217 -17.67 44.12 87.93
CA GLU A 217 -18.32 45.39 88.32
C GLU A 217 -18.97 45.32 89.72
N SER A 218 -19.59 44.17 90.06
CA SER A 218 -20.14 43.95 91.40
C SER A 218 -19.04 43.96 92.47
N ILE A 219 -17.89 43.33 92.20
CA ILE A 219 -16.74 43.31 93.12
C ILE A 219 -16.09 44.69 93.22
N GLU A 220 -16.03 45.48 92.14
CA GLU A 220 -15.55 46.87 92.19
C GLU A 220 -16.44 47.77 93.04
N ARG A 221 -17.76 47.61 92.96
CA ARG A 221 -18.72 48.31 93.84
C ARG A 221 -18.50 47.91 95.31
N GLU A 222 -18.33 46.62 95.59
CA GLU A 222 -18.04 46.12 96.94
C GLU A 222 -16.70 46.63 97.49
N ASN A 223 -15.64 46.64 96.66
CA ASN A 223 -14.33 47.17 97.03
C ASN A 223 -14.35 48.69 97.27
N ASN A 224 -15.16 49.45 96.52
CA ASN A 224 -15.33 50.88 96.78
C ASN A 224 -16.09 51.13 98.10
N SER A 225 -17.07 50.29 98.46
CA SER A 225 -17.68 50.32 99.80
C SER A 225 -16.63 50.06 100.89
N LYS A 226 -15.84 48.98 100.78
CA LYS A 226 -14.81 48.65 101.77
C LYS A 226 -13.71 49.70 101.88
N LYS A 227 -13.40 50.44 100.80
CA LYS A 227 -12.52 51.62 100.86
C LYS A 227 -13.11 52.75 101.71
N GLN A 228 -14.43 52.96 101.68
CA GLN A 228 -15.09 53.94 102.56
C GLN A 228 -15.05 53.49 104.03
N ASP A 229 -15.25 52.20 104.30
CA ASP A 229 -15.11 51.63 105.65
C ASP A 229 -13.69 51.81 106.22
N ILE A 230 -12.65 51.59 105.39
CA ILE A 230 -11.25 51.85 105.77
C ILE A 230 -11.01 53.33 106.11
N VAL A 231 -11.64 54.27 105.41
CA VAL A 231 -11.53 55.70 105.72
C VAL A 231 -12.15 56.03 107.09
N MET A 232 -13.27 55.39 107.47
CA MET A 232 -13.81 55.54 108.83
C MET A 232 -12.87 54.96 109.90
N ILE A 233 -12.37 53.74 109.71
CA ILE A 233 -11.43 53.10 110.67
C ILE A 233 -10.16 53.94 110.84
N SER A 234 -9.66 54.56 109.77
CA SER A 234 -8.48 55.44 109.83
C SER A 234 -8.71 56.68 110.71
N SER A 235 -9.94 57.20 110.78
CA SER A 235 -10.30 58.30 111.68
C SER A 235 -10.44 57.86 113.15
N GLU A 236 -10.85 56.61 113.42
CA GLU A 236 -10.89 56.07 114.79
C GLU A 236 -9.47 55.85 115.35
N ILE A 237 -8.52 55.41 114.53
CA ILE A 237 -7.11 55.25 114.93
C ILE A 237 -6.52 56.60 115.38
N GLN A 238 -6.82 57.69 114.67
CA GLN A 238 -6.34 59.04 115.00
C GLN A 238 -6.85 59.55 116.38
N ILE A 239 -8.00 59.05 116.83
CA ILE A 239 -8.58 59.34 118.16
C ILE A 239 -7.93 58.48 119.27
N LEU A 240 -7.34 57.33 118.93
CA LEU A 240 -6.60 56.49 119.88
C LEU A 240 -5.16 56.98 120.09
N GLU A 241 -4.48 57.43 119.02
CA GLU A 241 -3.12 57.99 119.11
C GLU A 241 -3.06 59.22 120.03
N SER A 242 -4.09 60.07 120.01
CA SER A 242 -4.20 61.24 120.88
C SER A 242 -4.43 60.90 122.36
N LYS A 243 -4.93 59.70 122.70
CA LYS A 243 -5.01 59.21 124.10
C LYS A 243 -3.68 58.62 124.61
N ILE A 244 -2.90 57.98 123.74
CA ILE A 244 -1.60 57.39 124.12
C ILE A 244 -0.61 58.49 124.56
N GLN A 245 -0.68 59.66 123.94
CA GLN A 245 0.21 60.79 124.26
C GLN A 245 0.00 61.36 125.68
N SER A 246 -1.18 61.22 126.29
CA SER A 246 -1.44 61.72 127.66
C SER A 246 -0.98 60.80 128.79
N GLU A 247 -0.93 59.47 128.57
CA GLU A 247 -0.40 58.55 129.58
C GLU A 247 1.13 58.67 129.70
N LYS A 248 1.81 58.97 128.58
CA LYS A 248 3.27 59.12 128.51
C LYS A 248 3.84 60.28 129.34
N GLN A 249 3.00 61.25 129.75
CA GLN A 249 3.41 62.32 130.67
C GLN A 249 3.41 61.90 132.14
N LYS A 250 2.69 60.84 132.54
CA LYS A 250 2.68 60.34 133.93
C LYS A 250 3.90 59.49 134.27
N GLU A 251 4.51 58.85 133.26
CA GLU A 251 5.68 58.00 133.40
C GLU A 251 6.91 58.79 133.93
N GLN A 252 7.09 60.02 133.43
CA GLN A 252 8.23 60.89 133.77
C GLN A 252 8.20 61.44 135.21
N GLU A 253 7.05 61.49 135.89
CA GLU A 253 6.99 61.92 137.30
C GLU A 253 7.50 60.84 138.27
N LEU A 254 7.33 59.55 137.96
CA LEU A 254 7.72 58.45 138.84
C LEU A 254 9.24 58.25 138.91
N GLU A 255 9.94 58.47 137.79
CA GLU A 255 11.38 58.26 137.67
C GLU A 255 12.21 59.23 138.55
N SER A 256 11.64 60.40 138.87
CA SER A 256 12.24 61.39 139.77
C SER A 256 12.40 60.92 141.22
N LYS A 257 11.55 60.00 141.70
CA LYS A 257 11.53 59.54 143.10
C LYS A 257 12.52 58.42 143.40
N ILE A 258 12.92 57.64 142.40
CA ILE A 258 13.79 56.47 142.58
C ILE A 258 15.23 56.89 142.94
N LYS A 259 15.70 58.00 142.37
CA LYS A 259 17.09 58.47 142.51
C LYS A 259 17.45 58.92 143.93
N GLN A 260 16.48 59.38 144.73
CA GLN A 260 16.71 59.82 146.12
C GLN A 260 16.93 58.67 147.14
N ILE A 261 16.71 57.42 146.75
CA ILE A 261 16.84 56.26 147.66
C ILE A 261 18.23 55.59 147.55
N GLN A 262 18.93 55.76 146.43
CA GLN A 262 20.25 55.15 146.22
C GLN A 262 21.36 55.80 147.07
N ASP A 263 21.29 57.12 147.30
CA ASP A 263 22.30 57.89 148.07
C ASP A 263 22.40 57.53 149.56
N LYS A 264 21.45 56.75 150.11
CA LYS A 264 21.46 56.30 151.53
C LYS A 264 22.16 54.96 151.78
N LYS A 265 22.55 54.22 150.74
CA LYS A 265 23.10 52.85 150.87
C LYS A 265 24.61 52.81 151.12
N GLU A 266 25.36 53.74 150.53
CA GLU A 266 26.83 53.63 150.44
C GLU A 266 27.58 54.16 151.67
N THR A 267 26.93 55.00 152.48
CA THR A 267 27.46 55.53 153.75
C THR A 267 27.76 54.45 154.81
N LEU A 268 27.18 53.24 154.68
CA LEU A 268 27.32 52.16 155.66
C LEU A 268 28.55 51.25 155.47
N LEU A 269 29.18 51.21 154.28
CA LEU A 269 30.31 50.30 154.02
C LEU A 269 31.67 50.85 154.47
N LYS A 270 31.79 52.17 154.71
CA LYS A 270 33.03 52.82 155.17
C LYS A 270 33.50 52.40 156.58
N ASN A 271 32.69 51.68 157.36
CA ASN A 271 33.03 51.23 158.72
C ASN A 271 33.73 49.85 158.78
N ILE A 272 33.86 49.12 157.67
CA ILE A 272 34.48 47.77 157.66
C ILE A 272 36.02 47.81 157.45
N GLU A 273 36.56 48.95 157.03
CA GLU A 273 37.98 49.14 156.70
C GLU A 273 38.96 48.88 157.89
N GLN A 274 38.55 49.17 159.12
CA GLN A 274 39.50 49.45 160.21
C GLN A 274 40.11 48.22 160.92
N LEU A 275 39.76 46.98 160.55
CA LEU A 275 40.22 45.77 161.26
C LEU A 275 41.22 44.86 160.53
N ARG A 276 41.40 44.96 159.20
CA ARG A 276 42.35 44.07 158.47
C ARG A 276 43.79 44.57 158.41
N ILE A 277 44.02 45.87 158.63
CA ILE A 277 45.36 46.48 158.62
C ILE A 277 46.30 45.86 159.68
N LYS A 278 45.78 45.25 160.76
CA LYS A 278 46.56 44.61 161.84
C LYS A 278 46.96 43.14 161.61
N ILE A 279 46.65 42.54 160.45
CA ILE A 279 47.18 41.20 160.05
C ILE A 279 48.39 41.32 159.10
N ALA A 280 48.83 42.55 158.84
CA ALA A 280 50.20 43.01 159.08
C ALA A 280 51.38 42.00 158.97
N GLU A 281 52.37 42.40 158.17
CA GLU A 281 53.80 42.34 158.55
C GLU A 281 54.48 40.96 158.66
N LYS A 282 53.74 39.84 158.68
CA LYS A 282 54.30 38.48 158.88
C LYS A 282 54.71 37.70 157.63
N GLN A 283 54.36 38.14 156.41
CA GLN A 283 54.73 37.44 155.17
C GLN A 283 55.77 38.15 154.29
N LEU A 284 56.34 39.28 154.75
CA LEU A 284 57.49 39.92 154.10
C LEU A 284 58.76 39.03 154.10
N THR A 285 58.74 37.88 154.78
CA THR A 285 59.86 36.95 154.98
C THR A 285 59.94 35.81 153.94
N ILE A 286 58.96 35.65 153.04
CA ILE A 286 59.09 34.75 151.85
C ILE A 286 59.75 35.45 150.64
N LYS A 287 60.15 36.72 150.81
CA LYS A 287 60.99 37.51 149.90
C LYS A 287 62.34 36.84 149.49
N ASN A 288 62.73 35.74 150.11
CA ASN A 288 64.01 35.04 149.90
C ASN A 288 63.92 33.70 149.12
N LEU A 289 62.80 33.42 148.45
CA LEU A 289 62.62 32.27 147.55
C LEU A 289 61.77 32.64 146.31
N LYS A 290 62.32 33.00 145.15
CA LYS A 290 63.67 33.39 144.72
C LYS A 290 63.55 33.77 143.24
N ASP A 291 64.09 34.91 142.82
CA ASP A 291 65.27 35.02 141.95
C ASP A 291 65.56 33.91 140.90
N LYS A 292 64.53 33.26 140.33
CA LYS A 292 64.71 32.03 139.53
C LYS A 292 63.85 31.92 138.26
N ASP A 293 62.91 32.83 138.02
CA ASP A 293 62.05 32.80 136.83
C ASP A 293 62.26 34.03 135.90
N TYR A 294 62.55 35.20 136.48
CA TYR A 294 62.96 36.39 135.72
C TYR A 294 64.37 36.25 135.08
N VAL A 295 65.08 35.14 135.32
CA VAL A 295 66.45 34.86 134.83
C VAL A 295 66.57 33.44 134.25
N LEU A 296 65.53 33.01 133.52
CA LEU A 296 65.61 32.04 132.41
C LEU A 296 65.08 32.72 131.13
N GLN A 297 65.40 33.99 130.88
CA GLN A 297 66.70 34.39 130.31
C GLN A 297 66.94 33.62 129.00
N LEU A 298 66.43 34.12 127.88
CA LEU A 298 67.17 34.95 126.91
C LEU A 298 68.29 34.24 126.13
N GLU A 299 68.95 33.23 126.69
CA GLU A 299 70.28 32.77 126.25
C GLU A 299 70.38 31.23 126.30
N TYR A 300 69.69 30.57 125.37
CA TYR A 300 70.19 29.31 124.78
C TYR A 300 69.85 29.19 123.29
N ASP A 301 70.23 30.22 122.53
CA ASP A 301 71.12 30.04 121.38
C ASP A 301 70.89 28.83 120.46
N THR A 302 69.71 28.69 119.87
CA THR A 302 69.50 27.77 118.73
C THR A 302 68.31 28.18 117.84
N ASN A 303 68.33 29.21 116.99
CA ASN A 303 69.41 30.05 116.46
C ASN A 303 70.58 29.33 115.74
N VAL A 304 70.37 28.08 115.31
CA VAL A 304 71.32 27.38 114.42
C VAL A 304 70.62 26.67 113.25
N SER A 305 69.69 25.73 113.47
CA SER A 305 69.30 24.76 112.42
C SER A 305 68.45 25.33 111.27
N LEU A 306 67.17 25.68 111.44
CA LEU A 306 66.27 25.93 110.30
C LEU A 306 66.44 27.30 109.57
N LYS A 307 67.66 27.82 109.63
CA LYS A 307 68.35 28.53 108.55
C LYS A 307 68.55 27.64 107.29
N GLU A 308 68.60 26.32 107.47
CA GLU A 308 68.96 25.31 106.46
C GLU A 308 67.97 25.19 105.28
N ASP A 309 66.69 25.50 105.45
CA ASP A 309 65.65 25.26 104.42
C ASP A 309 65.46 26.42 103.41
N LEU A 310 66.17 27.54 103.60
CA LEU A 310 66.12 28.74 102.75
C LEU A 310 67.43 29.06 102.01
N GLU A 311 68.49 28.25 102.19
CA GLU A 311 69.84 28.55 101.69
C GLU A 311 70.31 27.63 100.54
N VAL A 312 69.49 26.66 100.07
CA VAL A 312 69.92 25.62 99.10
C VAL A 312 69.37 25.78 97.67
N GLN A 313 68.22 26.41 97.41
CA GLN A 313 67.56 26.35 96.08
C GLN A 313 67.28 27.68 95.35
N LEU A 314 68.01 28.75 95.65
CA LEU A 314 67.78 30.08 95.04
C LEU A 314 68.93 30.64 94.17
N LYS A 315 69.99 29.89 93.81
CA LYS A 315 70.94 30.30 92.74
C LYS A 315 71.98 29.26 92.31
N VAL A 316 72.30 29.29 91.01
CA VAL A 316 73.65 29.09 90.43
C VAL A 316 74.18 27.64 90.26
N VAL A 317 73.37 26.78 89.65
CA VAL A 317 73.91 25.78 88.70
C VAL A 317 73.03 25.80 87.44
N GLU A 318 73.62 26.25 86.31
CA GLU A 318 73.06 26.19 84.93
C GLU A 318 72.23 27.36 84.34
N ILE A 319 72.47 28.59 84.80
CA ILE A 319 72.65 29.67 83.81
C ILE A 319 74.01 29.46 83.13
N SER A 320 74.10 28.49 82.20
CA SER A 320 75.36 28.16 81.48
C SER A 320 75.23 27.85 79.98
N SER A 321 74.05 27.51 79.45
CA SER A 321 73.80 27.47 77.99
C SER A 321 72.39 28.00 77.68
N ARG A 322 72.19 29.29 77.42
CA ARG A 322 72.49 30.04 76.17
C ARG A 322 71.68 29.50 74.97
N LYS A 323 70.73 30.28 74.45
CA LYS A 323 70.91 31.38 73.49
C LYS A 323 71.45 30.90 72.13
N THR A 324 70.50 30.54 71.26
CA THR A 324 70.44 30.32 69.78
C THR A 324 69.55 29.09 69.62
N GLU A 325 68.38 29.09 68.96
CA GLU A 325 68.19 29.36 67.52
C GLU A 325 66.77 29.86 67.14
N THR A 326 65.97 30.41 68.06
CA THR A 326 64.56 30.81 67.77
C THR A 326 64.29 32.32 67.84
N LYS A 327 65.16 33.13 67.22
CA LYS A 327 64.91 34.57 66.95
C LYS A 327 65.63 35.05 65.69
N LEU A 328 64.98 35.98 64.98
CA LEU A 328 65.47 36.78 63.85
C LEU A 328 65.74 35.96 62.57
N GLU A 329 64.97 36.08 61.48
CA GLU A 329 64.28 37.25 60.90
C GLU A 329 65.23 38.45 60.71
N LYS A 330 65.45 38.89 59.46
CA LYS A 330 66.35 40.00 59.04
C LYS A 330 67.86 39.75 58.96
N ILE A 331 68.31 38.82 58.12
CA ILE A 331 69.44 39.01 57.17
C ILE A 331 69.15 38.04 56.00
N LYS A 332 68.47 38.35 54.89
CA LYS A 332 68.21 39.54 54.05
C LYS A 332 67.00 39.12 53.16
N SER A 333 65.92 39.85 52.89
CA SER A 333 65.71 41.30 52.71
C SER A 333 66.77 41.96 51.83
N ASP A 334 66.34 42.47 50.68
CA ASP A 334 67.09 43.36 49.79
C ASP A 334 68.15 42.57 48.98
N LEU A 335 67.81 42.10 47.77
CA LEU A 335 67.63 42.94 46.58
C LEU A 335 66.69 42.31 45.51
N GLU A 336 65.96 43.19 44.80
CA GLU A 336 65.77 43.24 43.33
C GLU A 336 65.74 41.90 42.56
N ILE A 337 64.63 41.45 41.96
CA ILE A 337 63.73 42.15 41.03
C ILE A 337 64.49 43.08 40.06
N LYS A 338 64.68 42.58 38.84
CA LYS A 338 64.85 43.34 37.59
C LYS A 338 66.10 44.21 37.44
N GLU A 339 67.15 43.61 36.88
CA GLU A 339 67.98 44.15 35.79
C GLU A 339 68.97 43.01 35.42
N GLU A 340 69.28 42.72 34.16
CA GLU A 340 68.79 43.20 32.87
C GLU A 340 69.14 42.07 31.86
N GLU A 341 68.60 42.12 30.63
CA GLU A 341 69.12 41.31 29.51
C GLU A 341 68.91 39.77 29.52
N ARG A 342 68.60 39.10 28.40
CA ARG A 342 67.93 39.49 27.15
C ARG A 342 67.64 38.19 26.40
N LYS A 343 66.48 38.14 25.72
CA LYS A 343 66.27 37.51 24.39
C LYS A 343 66.85 36.07 24.17
N ASN A 344 66.06 35.07 23.78
CA ASN A 344 65.06 35.19 22.71
C ASN A 344 64.08 34.00 22.65
N LEU A 345 62.82 34.35 22.37
CA LEU A 345 61.84 33.69 21.48
C LEU A 345 61.71 32.15 21.52
N LYS A 346 60.58 31.58 21.97
CA LYS A 346 59.21 31.66 21.38
C LYS A 346 59.09 30.97 20.02
N ASN A 347 58.46 29.79 20.05
CA ASN A 347 57.62 29.14 19.04
C ASN A 347 57.94 29.38 17.55
N LYS A 348 58.33 28.31 16.85
CA LYS A 348 57.76 28.06 15.52
C LYS A 348 57.30 26.61 15.42
N THR A 349 55.98 26.48 15.43
CA THR A 349 55.21 25.26 15.20
C THR A 349 55.59 24.61 13.87
N LYS A 350 55.55 23.27 13.86
CA LYS A 350 55.06 22.42 12.76
C LYS A 350 55.75 22.44 11.39
N ASP A 351 55.80 21.21 10.88
CA ASP A 351 55.46 20.82 9.52
C ASP A 351 56.47 21.06 8.38
N LEU A 352 56.93 19.89 7.95
CA LEU A 352 56.97 19.42 6.57
C LEU A 352 58.27 19.60 5.77
N GLU A 353 58.71 18.41 5.35
CA GLU A 353 59.09 18.08 3.99
C GLU A 353 60.47 18.53 3.47
N GLN A 354 61.27 17.48 3.32
CA GLN A 354 62.16 17.22 2.21
C GLN A 354 63.51 17.97 2.28
N GLU A 355 64.62 17.25 2.49
CA GLU A 355 65.31 16.42 1.49
C GLU A 355 66.12 17.29 0.50
N VAL A 356 67.03 16.69 -0.29
CA VAL A 356 67.69 17.28 -1.49
C VAL A 356 69.08 17.95 -1.31
N LYS A 357 69.58 18.23 -0.11
CA LYS A 357 71.02 18.59 0.09
C LYS A 357 71.69 17.70 1.14
N ARG A 358 71.88 16.41 0.89
CA ARG A 358 72.68 15.84 -0.22
C ARG A 358 74.00 16.60 -0.41
N LEU A 359 75.01 16.10 0.30
CA LEU A 359 76.39 15.98 -0.19
C LEU A 359 76.95 17.20 -0.95
N ASN A 360 77.44 18.21 -0.23
CA ASN A 360 78.64 18.96 -0.63
C ASN A 360 78.98 20.05 0.42
N THR A 361 80.22 20.19 0.89
CA THR A 361 81.42 19.34 0.81
C THR A 361 82.37 19.81 1.93
N GLN A 362 83.52 19.14 2.07
CA GLN A 362 84.71 19.62 2.77
C GLN A 362 84.56 19.67 4.30
N ILE A 363 85.18 18.73 5.02
CA ILE A 363 86.64 18.67 5.22
C ILE A 363 87.15 19.99 5.82
N SER A 364 87.50 19.95 7.10
CA SER A 364 88.83 20.39 7.50
C SER A 364 89.26 19.74 8.82
N SER A 365 90.37 19.01 8.72
CA SER A 365 91.26 18.55 9.81
C SER A 365 90.77 17.42 10.74
N SER A 366 91.61 16.43 11.10
CA SER A 366 92.79 15.85 10.41
C SER A 366 93.33 14.64 11.20
N ARG A 367 94.04 13.74 10.50
CA ARG A 367 95.17 12.90 11.01
C ARG A 367 94.83 11.79 12.03
N THR A 368 94.81 10.51 11.61
CA THR A 368 95.94 9.53 11.58
C THR A 368 96.38 9.06 12.99
N THR A 369 96.68 7.79 13.30
CA THR A 369 96.85 6.55 12.51
C THR A 369 96.88 5.37 13.52
N ILE A 370 96.45 4.12 13.28
CA ILE A 370 95.94 3.42 12.08
C ILE A 370 96.92 3.42 10.89
N GLU A 371 98.00 2.63 11.00
CA GLU A 371 98.89 2.12 9.91
C GLU A 371 100.16 1.46 10.50
N ARG A 372 100.02 0.32 11.20
CA ARG A 372 101.09 -0.70 11.23
C ARG A 372 100.54 -2.04 11.70
N LEU A 373 99.94 -2.78 10.77
CA LEU A 373 100.68 -3.76 9.99
C LEU A 373 101.10 -4.95 10.88
N LYS A 374 100.32 -6.04 10.99
CA LYS A 374 99.65 -6.80 9.89
C LYS A 374 100.70 -7.38 8.92
N SER A 375 101.94 -7.62 9.38
CA SER A 375 103.08 -8.07 8.55
C SER A 375 103.67 -9.45 8.91
N GLU A 376 103.29 -10.07 10.03
CA GLU A 376 103.89 -11.36 10.47
C GLU A 376 102.88 -12.53 10.61
N LYS A 377 101.64 -12.35 10.16
CA LYS A 377 100.72 -13.47 9.85
C LYS A 377 101.01 -14.09 8.47
N THR A 378 101.59 -13.29 7.58
CA THR A 378 101.68 -13.46 6.13
C THR A 378 102.72 -14.47 5.63
N GLN A 379 103.32 -15.29 6.49
CA GLN A 379 104.32 -16.30 6.08
C GLN A 379 103.85 -17.76 6.22
N LYS A 380 102.72 -18.03 6.89
CA LYS A 380 102.05 -19.35 6.87
C LYS A 380 100.86 -19.46 5.91
N GLU A 381 100.53 -18.37 5.22
CA GLU A 381 99.43 -18.32 4.23
C GLU A 381 99.85 -18.73 2.81
N VAL A 382 101.13 -19.03 2.55
CA VAL A 382 101.64 -19.37 1.20
C VAL A 382 101.67 -20.88 0.94
N GLU A 383 102.41 -21.66 1.74
CA GLU A 383 102.62 -23.10 1.48
C GLU A 383 101.34 -23.96 1.58
N LEU A 384 100.31 -23.51 2.30
CA LEU A 384 99.04 -24.23 2.43
C LEU A 384 98.11 -24.05 1.21
N ASN A 385 98.31 -23.00 0.40
CA ASN A 385 97.44 -22.71 -0.74
C ASN A 385 97.84 -23.51 -1.99
N GLU A 386 99.14 -23.76 -2.22
CA GLU A 386 99.60 -24.51 -3.40
C GLU A 386 99.16 -25.98 -3.42
N LEU A 387 98.98 -26.60 -2.26
CA LEU A 387 98.44 -27.96 -2.14
C LEU A 387 96.90 -28.00 -2.29
N LYS A 388 96.18 -26.94 -1.92
CA LYS A 388 94.73 -26.83 -2.16
C LYS A 388 94.39 -26.68 -3.64
N ASP A 389 95.19 -25.92 -4.38
CA ASP A 389 94.94 -25.64 -5.80
C ASP A 389 95.13 -26.84 -6.74
N LYS A 390 95.81 -27.91 -6.31
CA LYS A 390 95.91 -29.17 -7.07
C LYS A 390 94.72 -30.11 -6.88
N ILE A 391 94.07 -30.11 -5.71
CA ILE A 391 92.89 -30.96 -5.45
C ILE A 391 91.64 -30.37 -6.11
N ASN A 392 91.53 -29.04 -6.18
CA ASN A 392 90.38 -28.35 -6.76
C ASN A 392 90.27 -28.39 -8.30
N LYS A 393 91.16 -29.08 -9.03
CA LYS A 393 91.27 -28.99 -10.51
C LYS A 393 90.94 -30.25 -11.31
N MET A 394 90.34 -31.30 -10.71
CA MET A 394 89.75 -32.41 -11.48
C MET A 394 88.33 -32.78 -11.01
N HIS A 395 87.37 -32.04 -11.57
CA HIS A 395 85.95 -32.35 -11.81
C HIS A 395 85.25 -33.52 -11.10
N PHE A 396 84.19 -33.17 -10.35
CA PHE A 396 82.89 -33.87 -10.42
C PHE A 396 81.66 -32.93 -10.35
N ASN A 397 81.85 -31.61 -10.57
CA ASN A 397 80.78 -30.59 -10.49
C ASN A 397 80.06 -30.37 -11.83
N SER A 398 79.37 -31.40 -12.34
CA SER A 398 78.50 -31.25 -13.52
C SER A 398 77.24 -32.13 -13.51
N THR A 399 77.18 -33.14 -12.64
CA THR A 399 75.99 -33.99 -12.43
C THR A 399 75.22 -33.61 -11.16
N LYS A 400 75.91 -33.38 -10.03
CA LYS A 400 75.24 -33.13 -8.75
C LYS A 400 74.41 -31.83 -8.76
N GLU A 401 75.00 -30.68 -9.11
CA GLU A 401 74.26 -29.41 -9.17
C GLU A 401 73.08 -29.44 -10.16
N THR A 402 73.22 -30.19 -11.25
CA THR A 402 72.18 -30.30 -12.28
C THR A 402 70.97 -31.06 -11.72
N PHE A 403 71.20 -32.21 -11.07
CA PHE A 403 70.14 -32.94 -10.38
C PHE A 403 69.60 -32.18 -9.15
N GLU A 404 70.41 -31.42 -8.41
CA GLU A 404 69.92 -30.60 -7.30
C GLU A 404 69.01 -29.45 -7.77
N ARG A 405 69.30 -28.82 -8.91
CA ARG A 405 68.38 -27.85 -9.53
C ARG A 405 67.11 -28.50 -10.05
N GLU A 406 67.21 -29.67 -10.68
CA GLU A 406 66.05 -30.41 -11.20
C GLU A 406 65.15 -30.91 -10.06
N ILE A 407 65.74 -31.40 -8.96
CA ILE A 407 65.02 -31.72 -7.72
C ILE A 407 64.37 -30.47 -7.14
N GLN A 408 65.08 -29.34 -7.00
CA GLN A 408 64.47 -28.10 -6.49
C GLN A 408 63.33 -27.58 -7.37
N GLN A 409 63.44 -27.73 -8.70
CA GLN A 409 62.38 -27.35 -9.63
C GLN A 409 61.17 -28.28 -9.51
N LYS A 410 61.38 -29.59 -9.40
CA LYS A 410 60.30 -30.55 -9.11
C LYS A 410 59.70 -30.36 -7.72
N GLN A 411 60.48 -29.95 -6.72
CA GLN A 411 59.99 -29.59 -5.40
C GLN A 411 59.06 -28.37 -5.46
N LYS A 412 59.39 -27.36 -6.28
CA LYS A 412 58.53 -26.20 -6.51
C LYS A 412 57.26 -26.54 -7.28
N GLU A 413 57.33 -27.40 -8.30
CA GLU A 413 56.13 -27.92 -8.97
C GLU A 413 55.23 -28.70 -7.99
N ILE A 414 55.80 -29.52 -7.11
CA ILE A 414 55.06 -30.25 -6.08
C ILE A 414 54.39 -29.30 -5.08
N GLU A 415 55.07 -28.22 -4.66
CA GLU A 415 54.47 -27.26 -3.73
C GLU A 415 53.36 -26.44 -4.40
N GLN A 416 53.55 -26.01 -5.65
CA GLN A 416 52.48 -25.36 -6.44
C GLN A 416 51.26 -26.28 -6.57
N LEU A 417 51.45 -27.56 -6.91
CA LEU A 417 50.36 -28.53 -7.01
C LEU A 417 49.63 -28.79 -5.68
N LYS A 418 50.28 -28.56 -4.53
CA LYS A 418 49.59 -28.57 -3.22
C LYS A 418 48.77 -27.31 -2.99
N GLU A 419 49.30 -26.13 -3.32
CA GLU A 419 48.57 -24.87 -3.23
C GLU A 419 47.34 -24.89 -4.15
N ASP A 420 47.50 -25.34 -5.40
CA ASP A 420 46.42 -25.52 -6.37
C ASP A 420 45.36 -26.50 -5.85
N LYS A 421 45.78 -27.64 -5.28
CA LYS A 421 44.87 -28.60 -4.62
C LYS A 421 44.10 -27.96 -3.47
N GLN A 422 44.74 -27.11 -2.67
CA GLN A 422 44.10 -26.49 -1.51
C GLN A 422 43.11 -25.39 -1.93
N SER A 423 43.40 -24.66 -3.01
CA SER A 423 42.47 -23.75 -3.68
C SER A 423 41.24 -24.48 -4.24
N LEU A 424 41.45 -25.64 -4.88
CA LEU A 424 40.37 -26.52 -5.35
C LEU A 424 39.52 -27.08 -4.19
N LEU A 425 40.12 -27.33 -3.02
CA LEU A 425 39.38 -27.80 -1.85
C LEU A 425 38.54 -26.68 -1.20
N SER A 426 39.04 -25.43 -1.20
CA SER A 426 38.26 -24.24 -0.77
C SER A 426 37.05 -24.03 -1.67
N THR A 427 37.27 -24.01 -3.00
CA THR A 427 36.17 -23.86 -3.97
C THR A 427 35.21 -25.04 -3.98
N GLN A 428 35.65 -26.27 -3.67
CA GLN A 428 34.73 -27.38 -3.42
C GLN A 428 33.82 -27.10 -2.21
N THR A 429 34.37 -26.58 -1.11
CA THR A 429 33.61 -26.27 0.12
C THR A 429 32.58 -25.16 -0.15
N GLU A 430 32.98 -24.11 -0.87
CA GLU A 430 32.08 -23.02 -1.30
C GLU A 430 30.92 -23.51 -2.19
N ILE A 431 31.16 -24.51 -3.04
CA ILE A 431 30.12 -25.14 -3.86
C ILE A 431 29.18 -26.01 -3.00
N GLU A 432 29.71 -26.72 -2.00
CA GLU A 432 28.91 -27.53 -1.08
C GLU A 432 27.98 -26.65 -0.21
N ASP A 433 28.49 -25.52 0.31
CA ASP A 433 27.69 -24.52 1.04
C ASP A 433 26.58 -23.92 0.15
N LEU A 434 26.90 -23.56 -1.10
CA LEU A 434 25.91 -23.06 -2.06
C LEU A 434 24.82 -24.10 -2.38
N ILE A 435 25.19 -25.37 -2.54
CA ILE A 435 24.22 -26.47 -2.74
C ILE A 435 23.28 -26.57 -1.54
N GLN A 436 23.81 -26.53 -0.32
CA GLN A 436 23.02 -26.62 0.91
C GLN A 436 22.08 -25.40 1.08
N GLN A 437 22.50 -24.21 0.67
CA GLN A 437 21.63 -23.03 0.59
C GLN A 437 20.50 -23.25 -0.43
N TYR A 438 20.81 -23.66 -1.67
CA TYR A 438 19.81 -23.93 -2.70
C TYR A 438 18.80 -25.01 -2.28
N GLU A 439 19.22 -26.07 -1.57
CA GLU A 439 18.30 -27.09 -1.05
C GLU A 439 17.36 -26.53 0.02
N SER A 440 17.85 -25.62 0.87
CA SER A 440 17.06 -24.96 1.90
C SER A 440 16.01 -24.02 1.30
N GLU A 441 16.41 -23.17 0.36
CA GLU A 441 15.49 -22.28 -0.38
C GLU A 441 14.44 -23.09 -1.16
N ARG A 442 14.86 -24.18 -1.82
CA ARG A 442 13.96 -25.08 -2.55
C ARG A 442 12.96 -25.81 -1.63
N LYS A 443 13.32 -26.06 -0.37
CA LYS A 443 12.39 -26.60 0.64
C LYS A 443 11.33 -25.57 1.02
N GLU A 444 11.75 -24.34 1.33
CA GLU A 444 10.84 -23.24 1.68
C GLU A 444 9.85 -22.92 0.54
N ILE A 445 10.32 -22.92 -0.71
CA ILE A 445 9.46 -22.74 -1.90
C ILE A 445 8.42 -23.87 -2.00
N ARG A 446 8.78 -25.12 -1.71
CA ARG A 446 7.84 -26.25 -1.72
C ARG A 446 6.78 -26.16 -0.62
N GLU A 447 7.17 -25.69 0.56
CA GLU A 447 6.23 -25.45 1.67
C GLU A 447 5.22 -24.34 1.32
N LYS A 448 5.69 -23.25 0.68
CA LYS A 448 4.80 -22.19 0.15
C LYS A 448 3.85 -22.70 -0.93
N ILE A 449 4.34 -23.47 -1.91
CA ILE A 449 3.50 -24.08 -2.96
C ILE A 449 2.43 -25.00 -2.35
N ALA A 450 2.78 -25.79 -1.33
CA ALA A 450 1.82 -26.67 -0.66
C ALA A 450 0.72 -25.88 0.09
N ALA A 451 1.07 -24.75 0.72
CA ALA A 451 0.08 -23.86 1.32
C ALA A 451 -0.86 -23.23 0.27
N GLU A 452 -0.32 -22.77 -0.86
CA GLU A 452 -1.11 -22.16 -1.94
C GLU A 452 -2.10 -23.15 -2.56
N ILE A 453 -1.71 -24.42 -2.73
CA ILE A 453 -2.60 -25.50 -3.20
C ILE A 453 -3.78 -25.73 -2.25
N ILE A 454 -3.57 -25.62 -0.93
CA ILE A 454 -4.65 -25.74 0.06
C ILE A 454 -5.61 -24.54 -0.02
N ILE A 455 -5.08 -23.33 -0.21
CA ILE A 455 -5.88 -22.11 -0.39
C ILE A 455 -6.70 -22.20 -1.68
N GLN A 456 -6.10 -22.65 -2.79
CA GLN A 456 -6.80 -22.87 -4.06
C GLN A 456 -7.98 -23.85 -3.89
N GLY A 457 -7.77 -24.99 -3.23
CA GLY A 457 -8.84 -25.97 -3.01
C GLY A 457 -10.03 -25.41 -2.21
N GLY A 458 -9.77 -24.57 -1.20
CA GLY A 458 -10.84 -23.89 -0.45
C GLY A 458 -11.60 -22.88 -1.30
N LEU A 459 -10.91 -22.11 -2.15
CA LEU A 459 -11.54 -21.17 -3.08
C LEU A 459 -12.40 -21.89 -4.13
N GLU A 460 -11.97 -23.06 -4.61
CA GLU A 460 -12.76 -23.88 -5.56
C GLU A 460 -14.07 -24.39 -4.92
N GLU A 461 -14.06 -24.76 -3.64
CA GLU A 461 -15.27 -25.15 -2.88
C GLU A 461 -16.23 -23.97 -2.67
N ASP A 462 -15.72 -22.81 -2.25
CA ASP A 462 -16.51 -21.58 -2.09
C ASP A 462 -17.14 -21.11 -3.43
N ILE A 463 -16.41 -21.26 -4.55
CA ILE A 463 -16.91 -20.96 -5.90
C ILE A 463 -18.08 -21.88 -6.26
N GLU A 464 -17.99 -23.19 -6.04
CA GLU A 464 -19.08 -24.10 -6.42
C GLU A 464 -20.31 -23.92 -5.51
N LYS A 465 -20.10 -23.63 -4.23
CA LYS A 465 -21.19 -23.22 -3.32
C LYS A 465 -21.89 -21.96 -3.82
N THR A 466 -21.14 -20.92 -4.18
CA THR A 466 -21.68 -19.65 -4.70
C THR A 466 -22.44 -19.86 -6.02
N LYS A 467 -21.94 -20.71 -6.92
CA LYS A 467 -22.67 -21.07 -8.15
C LYS A 467 -24.00 -21.76 -7.86
N LYS A 468 -24.06 -22.62 -6.84
CA LYS A 468 -25.32 -23.28 -6.45
C LYS A 468 -26.33 -22.25 -5.93
N GLU A 469 -25.92 -21.39 -5.02
CA GLU A 469 -26.76 -20.30 -4.49
C GLU A 469 -27.26 -19.37 -5.63
N ASN A 470 -26.42 -19.08 -6.63
CA ASN A 470 -26.83 -18.28 -7.79
C ASN A 470 -27.86 -18.98 -8.70
N ARG A 471 -27.75 -20.30 -8.94
CA ARG A 471 -28.77 -21.07 -9.68
C ARG A 471 -30.12 -21.08 -8.95
N GLU A 472 -30.10 -21.16 -7.61
CA GLU A 472 -31.31 -21.10 -6.79
C GLU A 472 -31.97 -19.70 -6.90
N LEU A 473 -31.18 -18.62 -6.87
CA LEU A 473 -31.68 -17.24 -7.08
C LEU A 473 -32.20 -16.99 -8.51
N GLU A 474 -31.52 -17.48 -9.55
CA GLU A 474 -32.00 -17.39 -10.94
C GLU A 474 -33.35 -18.09 -11.12
N THR A 475 -33.54 -19.24 -10.49
CA THR A 475 -34.84 -19.96 -10.47
C THR A 475 -35.93 -19.11 -9.83
N GLN A 476 -35.66 -18.51 -8.66
CA GLN A 476 -36.61 -17.62 -7.97
C GLN A 476 -36.94 -16.36 -8.79
N ILE A 477 -35.95 -15.75 -9.44
CA ILE A 477 -36.15 -14.59 -10.32
C ILE A 477 -37.05 -14.95 -11.51
N ASN A 478 -36.85 -16.12 -12.12
CA ASN A 478 -37.67 -16.60 -13.23
C ASN A 478 -39.13 -16.86 -12.81
N ASP A 479 -39.38 -17.40 -11.60
CA ASP A 479 -40.72 -17.55 -11.05
C ASP A 479 -41.41 -16.19 -10.84
N ILE A 480 -40.72 -15.23 -10.19
CA ILE A 480 -41.24 -13.85 -10.02
C ILE A 480 -41.54 -13.20 -11.38
N LEU A 481 -40.67 -13.37 -12.38
CA LEU A 481 -40.90 -12.81 -13.72
C LEU A 481 -42.11 -13.46 -14.42
N SER A 482 -42.33 -14.76 -14.23
CA SER A 482 -43.52 -15.46 -14.70
C SER A 482 -44.79 -14.93 -14.02
N LYS A 483 -44.82 -14.92 -12.68
CA LYS A 483 -45.93 -14.35 -11.88
C LYS A 483 -46.24 -12.90 -12.26
N LYS A 484 -45.22 -12.08 -12.50
CA LYS A 484 -45.34 -10.69 -12.98
C LYS A 484 -45.93 -10.59 -14.39
N SER A 485 -45.55 -11.50 -15.29
CA SER A 485 -46.11 -11.53 -16.66
C SER A 485 -47.59 -11.88 -16.65
N ILE A 486 -47.98 -12.85 -15.82
CA ILE A 486 -49.39 -13.23 -15.59
C ILE A 486 -50.16 -12.05 -15.02
N LEU A 487 -49.69 -11.46 -13.92
CA LEU A 487 -50.26 -10.24 -13.32
C LEU A 487 -50.46 -9.12 -14.34
N LYS A 488 -49.50 -8.88 -15.23
CA LYS A 488 -49.61 -7.82 -16.25
C LYS A 488 -50.73 -8.11 -17.27
N GLN A 489 -50.81 -9.33 -17.78
CA GLN A 489 -51.87 -9.74 -18.72
C GLN A 489 -53.25 -9.66 -18.08
N GLU A 490 -53.36 -10.03 -16.80
CA GLU A 490 -54.62 -9.96 -16.08
C GLU A 490 -55.01 -8.52 -15.72
N VAL A 491 -54.05 -7.64 -15.38
CA VAL A 491 -54.32 -6.19 -15.24
C VAL A 491 -54.79 -5.57 -16.56
N GLU A 492 -54.23 -5.99 -17.70
CA GLU A 492 -54.71 -5.56 -19.03
C GLU A 492 -56.17 -6.03 -19.26
N HIS A 493 -56.48 -7.30 -19.02
CA HIS A 493 -57.86 -7.83 -19.12
C HIS A 493 -58.84 -7.16 -18.14
N MET A 494 -58.39 -6.85 -16.93
CA MET A 494 -59.19 -6.12 -15.93
C MET A 494 -59.48 -4.70 -16.38
N GLN A 495 -58.51 -4.03 -17.01
CA GLN A 495 -58.71 -2.69 -17.58
C GLN A 495 -59.71 -2.72 -18.74
N ASP A 496 -59.62 -3.71 -19.65
CA ASP A 496 -60.60 -3.92 -20.72
C ASP A 496 -62.02 -4.12 -20.15
N THR A 497 -62.14 -4.94 -19.09
CA THR A 497 -63.42 -5.18 -18.39
C THR A 497 -63.99 -3.90 -17.77
N ILE A 498 -63.13 -3.09 -17.13
CA ILE A 498 -63.51 -1.79 -16.54
C ILE A 498 -63.96 -0.80 -17.63
N ASP A 499 -63.32 -0.80 -18.80
CA ASP A 499 -63.71 0.08 -19.91
C ASP A 499 -65.02 -0.40 -20.58
N GLU A 500 -65.32 -1.71 -20.63
CA GLU A 500 -66.64 -2.21 -21.01
C GLU A 500 -67.75 -1.76 -20.03
N ILE A 501 -67.53 -1.95 -18.72
CA ILE A 501 -68.40 -1.47 -17.63
C ILE A 501 -68.67 0.04 -17.80
N ARG A 502 -67.61 0.83 -18.00
CA ARG A 502 -67.70 2.29 -18.15
C ARG A 502 -68.52 2.70 -19.37
N ASN A 503 -68.41 1.97 -20.48
CA ASN A 503 -69.14 2.24 -21.72
C ASN A 503 -70.62 1.82 -21.65
N LYS A 504 -70.98 0.88 -20.75
CA LYS A 504 -72.38 0.48 -20.49
C LYS A 504 -73.14 1.41 -19.54
N LYS A 505 -72.52 2.44 -18.96
CA LYS A 505 -73.20 3.31 -17.98
C LYS A 505 -74.46 3.98 -18.57
N PRO A 506 -75.62 3.98 -17.88
CA PRO A 506 -76.80 4.70 -18.30
C PRO A 506 -76.54 6.19 -18.49
N ILE A 507 -76.95 6.74 -19.63
CA ILE A 507 -76.67 8.13 -20.00
C ILE A 507 -77.89 9.02 -19.76
N ASN A 508 -79.11 8.48 -19.94
CA ASN A 508 -80.33 9.28 -19.95
C ASN A 508 -81.29 9.00 -18.78
N MET A 509 -80.99 8.05 -17.88
CA MET A 509 -81.90 7.65 -16.79
C MET A 509 -82.50 8.82 -16.00
N ASP A 510 -81.67 9.74 -15.49
CA ASP A 510 -82.14 10.92 -14.73
C ASP A 510 -83.07 11.82 -15.56
N LYS A 511 -82.81 11.92 -16.87
CA LYS A 511 -83.62 12.69 -17.81
C LYS A 511 -84.96 11.98 -18.08
N GLU A 512 -84.94 10.69 -18.41
CA GLU A 512 -86.16 9.94 -18.72
C GLU A 512 -87.09 9.82 -17.49
N ILE A 513 -86.53 9.69 -16.28
CA ILE A 513 -87.28 9.76 -15.02
C ILE A 513 -87.89 11.16 -14.83
N LYS A 514 -87.11 12.23 -15.06
CA LYS A 514 -87.60 13.60 -14.92
C LYS A 514 -88.70 13.93 -15.95
N ASP A 515 -88.49 13.60 -17.22
CA ASP A 515 -89.46 13.81 -18.30
C ASP A 515 -90.74 13.02 -18.01
N SER A 516 -90.65 11.81 -17.46
CA SER A 516 -91.81 11.04 -16.96
C SER A 516 -92.55 11.77 -15.83
N VAL A 517 -91.84 12.32 -14.84
CA VAL A 517 -92.44 13.08 -13.73
C VAL A 517 -93.12 14.36 -14.23
N ASP A 518 -92.50 15.09 -15.16
CA ASP A 518 -93.04 16.30 -15.75
C ASP A 518 -94.31 15.99 -16.59
N LEU A 519 -94.34 14.87 -17.33
CA LEU A 519 -95.54 14.40 -18.03
C LEU A 519 -96.66 13.97 -17.07
N VAL A 520 -96.35 13.29 -15.96
CA VAL A 520 -97.34 12.96 -14.91
C VAL A 520 -97.92 14.23 -14.29
N ASN A 521 -97.09 15.25 -14.06
CA ASN A 521 -97.54 16.56 -13.61
C ASN A 521 -98.46 17.22 -14.65
N GLU A 522 -98.15 17.16 -15.96
CA GLU A 522 -99.06 17.65 -17.00
C GLU A 522 -100.39 16.89 -17.02
N ILE A 523 -100.40 15.57 -16.82
CA ILE A 523 -101.64 14.78 -16.69
C ILE A 523 -102.46 15.28 -15.49
N ILE A 524 -101.82 15.49 -14.33
CA ILE A 524 -102.49 16.00 -13.12
C ILE A 524 -103.12 17.37 -13.39
N GLU A 525 -102.40 18.31 -14.00
CA GLU A 525 -102.92 19.62 -14.39
C GLU A 525 -104.09 19.51 -15.37
N LYS A 526 -103.94 18.70 -16.42
CA LYS A 526 -104.99 18.50 -17.44
C LYS A 526 -106.23 17.81 -16.86
N ILE A 527 -106.10 16.93 -15.88
CA ILE A 527 -107.23 16.39 -15.12
C ILE A 527 -107.92 17.48 -14.28
N GLN A 528 -107.17 18.41 -13.68
CA GLN A 528 -107.76 19.55 -12.95
C GLN A 528 -108.46 20.55 -13.88
N GLU A 529 -107.92 20.81 -15.07
CA GLU A 529 -108.60 21.55 -16.14
C GLU A 529 -109.89 20.82 -16.57
N TRP A 530 -109.81 19.51 -16.83
CA TRP A 530 -110.95 18.69 -17.24
C TRP A 530 -112.08 18.67 -16.22
N LYS A 531 -111.75 18.66 -14.91
CA LYS A 531 -112.73 18.78 -13.81
C LYS A 531 -113.49 20.12 -13.87
N LYS A 532 -112.80 21.21 -14.21
CA LYS A 532 -113.36 22.59 -14.31
C LYS A 532 -114.00 22.90 -15.68
N ALA A 533 -113.70 22.12 -16.72
CA ALA A 533 -114.13 22.40 -18.09
C ALA A 533 -115.62 22.11 -18.36
N LYS A 534 -116.23 22.95 -19.21
CA LYS A 534 -117.58 22.68 -19.79
C LYS A 534 -117.52 21.48 -20.76
N PRO A 535 -118.62 20.72 -20.96
CA PRO A 535 -118.60 19.42 -21.66
C PRO A 535 -117.88 19.43 -23.03
N LEU A 536 -118.13 20.44 -23.87
CA LEU A 536 -117.50 20.57 -25.19
C LEU A 536 -115.97 20.73 -25.15
N LYS A 537 -115.40 21.24 -24.05
CA LYS A 537 -113.93 21.37 -23.87
C LYS A 537 -113.29 20.17 -23.16
N LYS A 538 -114.08 19.24 -22.62
CA LYS A 538 -113.55 18.02 -21.98
C LYS A 538 -112.93 17.05 -22.98
N ARG A 539 -113.58 16.88 -24.14
CA ARG A 539 -113.13 15.93 -25.19
C ARG A 539 -111.71 16.23 -25.71
N PRO A 540 -111.34 17.47 -26.11
CA PRO A 540 -109.97 17.77 -26.53
C PRO A 540 -108.92 17.54 -25.44
N ILE A 541 -109.25 17.75 -24.16
CA ILE A 541 -108.34 17.48 -23.04
C ILE A 541 -108.12 15.97 -22.88
N THR A 542 -109.20 15.17 -22.95
CA THR A 542 -109.10 13.70 -22.94
C THR A 542 -108.31 13.17 -24.14
N GLU A 543 -108.53 13.72 -25.33
CA GLU A 543 -107.78 13.34 -26.55
C GLU A 543 -106.29 13.72 -26.44
N LYS A 544 -105.94 14.90 -25.87
CA LYS A 544 -104.52 15.27 -25.63
C LYS A 544 -103.85 14.32 -24.63
N ILE A 545 -104.52 13.99 -23.51
CA ILE A 545 -103.97 13.03 -22.54
C ILE A 545 -103.74 11.69 -23.25
N ARG A 546 -104.77 11.13 -23.87
CA ARG A 546 -104.75 9.76 -24.39
C ARG A 546 -103.83 9.52 -25.58
N TYR A 547 -103.66 10.50 -26.47
CA TYR A 547 -102.92 10.30 -27.72
C TYR A 547 -101.56 11.02 -27.77
N ASN A 548 -101.26 11.91 -26.82
CA ASN A 548 -99.97 12.59 -26.76
C ASN A 548 -99.23 12.33 -25.45
N ILE A 549 -99.87 12.57 -24.29
CA ILE A 549 -99.17 12.57 -22.99
C ILE A 549 -99.01 11.14 -22.45
N GLU A 550 -100.04 10.30 -22.54
CA GLU A 550 -100.02 8.91 -22.11
C GLU A 550 -99.02 8.04 -22.91
N PRO A 551 -98.97 8.08 -24.26
CA PRO A 551 -97.97 7.32 -25.02
C PRO A 551 -96.53 7.80 -24.78
N ALA A 552 -96.30 9.12 -24.67
CA ALA A 552 -94.98 9.65 -24.35
C ALA A 552 -94.52 9.23 -22.94
N LEU A 553 -95.44 9.18 -21.97
CA LEU A 553 -95.15 8.68 -20.63
C LEU A 553 -94.83 7.18 -20.63
N GLU A 554 -95.55 6.37 -21.43
CA GLU A 554 -95.22 4.95 -21.60
C GLU A 554 -93.84 4.75 -22.26
N GLU A 555 -93.48 5.58 -23.24
CA GLU A 555 -92.17 5.58 -23.89
C GLU A 555 -91.05 5.91 -22.90
N HIS A 556 -91.13 7.05 -22.19
CA HIS A 556 -90.12 7.43 -21.20
C HIS A 556 -90.01 6.46 -20.02
N ILE A 557 -91.13 5.89 -19.53
CA ILE A 557 -91.11 4.82 -18.51
C ILE A 557 -90.45 3.55 -19.05
N THR A 558 -90.64 3.21 -20.32
CA THR A 558 -90.02 2.04 -20.94
C THR A 558 -88.50 2.26 -21.11
N ASN A 559 -88.09 3.44 -21.57
CA ASN A 559 -86.69 3.83 -21.67
C ASN A 559 -86.00 3.80 -20.30
N ALA A 560 -86.64 4.37 -19.27
CA ALA A 560 -86.13 4.34 -17.90
C ALA A 560 -86.00 2.90 -17.36
N LYS A 561 -86.92 1.99 -17.71
CA LYS A 561 -86.80 0.56 -17.35
C LYS A 561 -85.63 -0.13 -18.06
N SER A 562 -85.40 0.13 -19.35
CA SER A 562 -84.23 -0.42 -20.05
C SER A 562 -82.91 0.09 -19.46
N GLU A 563 -82.83 1.39 -19.13
CA GLU A 563 -81.66 1.97 -18.45
C GLU A 563 -81.46 1.37 -17.03
N ILE A 564 -82.53 1.00 -16.32
CA ILE A 564 -82.46 0.31 -15.01
C ILE A 564 -81.97 -1.14 -15.17
N GLU A 565 -82.36 -1.86 -16.23
CA GLU A 565 -81.85 -3.21 -16.47
C GLU A 565 -80.35 -3.20 -16.78
N VAL A 566 -79.88 -2.20 -17.53
CA VAL A 566 -78.45 -1.95 -17.76
C VAL A 566 -77.68 -1.69 -16.46
N LEU A 567 -78.28 -1.06 -15.43
CA LEU A 567 -77.65 -0.96 -14.11
C LEU A 567 -77.51 -2.30 -13.41
N LYS A 568 -78.47 -3.21 -13.53
CA LYS A 568 -78.35 -4.54 -12.90
C LYS A 568 -77.27 -5.39 -13.57
N GLU A 569 -77.24 -5.39 -14.90
CA GLU A 569 -76.16 -6.04 -15.65
C GLU A 569 -74.78 -5.46 -15.28
N LEU A 570 -74.72 -4.19 -14.91
CA LEU A 570 -73.49 -3.54 -14.43
C LEU A 570 -73.10 -3.99 -13.02
N ASP A 571 -74.08 -4.11 -12.11
CA ASP A 571 -73.91 -4.57 -10.73
C ASP A 571 -73.41 -6.03 -10.71
N ASP A 572 -74.09 -6.94 -11.43
CA ASP A 572 -73.73 -8.36 -11.52
C ASP A 572 -72.30 -8.57 -12.07
N VAL A 573 -71.88 -7.74 -13.04
CA VAL A 573 -70.53 -7.78 -13.62
C VAL A 573 -69.48 -7.20 -12.66
N LEU A 574 -69.82 -6.16 -11.88
CA LEU A 574 -68.93 -5.57 -10.88
C LEU A 574 -68.70 -6.52 -9.70
N ASP A 575 -69.75 -7.16 -9.17
CA ASP A 575 -69.62 -8.12 -8.07
C ASP A 575 -68.76 -9.33 -8.48
N SER A 576 -69.04 -9.92 -9.65
CA SER A 576 -68.24 -11.02 -10.19
C SER A 576 -66.77 -10.64 -10.44
N PHE A 577 -66.51 -9.40 -10.89
CA PHE A 577 -65.16 -8.87 -11.04
C PHE A 577 -64.43 -8.74 -9.70
N ILE A 578 -65.11 -8.25 -8.66
CA ILE A 578 -64.54 -8.04 -7.32
C ILE A 578 -64.28 -9.38 -6.60
N GLU A 579 -65.18 -10.36 -6.71
CA GLU A 579 -64.98 -11.70 -6.13
C GLU A 579 -63.75 -12.39 -6.75
N ASN A 580 -63.65 -12.44 -8.08
CA ASN A 580 -62.51 -13.06 -8.77
C ASN A 580 -61.16 -12.38 -8.45
N LEU A 581 -61.16 -11.06 -8.19
CA LEU A 581 -59.97 -10.32 -7.77
C LEU A 581 -59.49 -10.76 -6.38
N ASN A 582 -60.42 -10.82 -5.41
CA ASN A 582 -60.11 -11.11 -4.02
C ASN A 582 -59.69 -12.57 -3.79
N ASP A 583 -60.33 -13.52 -4.47
CA ASP A 583 -60.01 -14.96 -4.34
C ASP A 583 -58.64 -15.33 -4.92
N LYS A 584 -58.13 -14.55 -5.88
CA LYS A 584 -56.93 -14.89 -6.67
C LYS A 584 -55.66 -14.17 -6.21
N TYR A 585 -55.80 -13.01 -5.56
CA TYR A 585 -54.69 -12.12 -5.22
C TYR A 585 -54.66 -11.77 -3.73
N ASP A 586 -54.51 -12.79 -2.90
CA ASP A 586 -54.27 -12.63 -1.47
C ASP A 586 -52.84 -12.11 -1.16
N ASP A 587 -52.60 -11.79 0.12
CA ASP A 587 -51.27 -11.36 0.61
C ASP A 587 -50.16 -12.42 0.41
N GLN A 588 -50.49 -13.65 0.01
CA GLN A 588 -49.55 -14.76 -0.18
C GLN A 588 -49.20 -15.05 -1.64
N TYR A 589 -49.90 -14.48 -2.63
CA TYR A 589 -49.65 -14.72 -4.06
C TYR A 589 -48.18 -14.50 -4.49
N LEU A 590 -47.51 -13.53 -3.86
CA LEU A 590 -46.09 -13.20 -4.11
C LEU A 590 -45.09 -14.01 -3.27
N ASN A 591 -45.53 -14.88 -2.36
CA ASN A 591 -44.64 -15.82 -1.70
C ASN A 591 -44.06 -16.79 -2.72
N ILE A 592 -42.78 -17.13 -2.53
CA ILE A 592 -42.06 -18.09 -3.36
C ILE A 592 -41.96 -19.37 -2.54
N ASP A 593 -42.80 -20.34 -2.88
CA ASP A 593 -42.84 -21.61 -2.15
C ASP A 593 -41.52 -22.35 -2.31
N LYS A 594 -40.85 -22.61 -1.17
CA LYS A 594 -39.58 -23.32 -1.13
C LYS A 594 -39.71 -24.84 -1.39
N GLU A 595 -40.92 -25.33 -1.67
CA GLU A 595 -41.22 -26.77 -1.74
C GLU A 595 -41.03 -27.38 -3.15
N ASN A 596 -40.90 -26.58 -4.20
CA ASN A 596 -40.72 -27.06 -5.58
C ASN A 596 -39.24 -27.23 -6.00
N ASN A 597 -38.38 -27.74 -5.11
CA ASN A 597 -37.02 -28.18 -5.42
C ASN A 597 -36.72 -29.54 -4.78
N ASN A 598 -37.10 -30.62 -5.49
CA ASN A 598 -36.71 -32.02 -5.24
C ASN A 598 -36.38 -32.69 -6.58
#